data_AF-A0A318D0S7-F1
#
_entry.id   AF-A0A318D0S7-F1
#
_cell.length_a   1.000
_cell.length_b   1.000
_cell.length_c   1.000
_cell.angle_alpha   90.00
_cell.angle_beta   90.00
_cell.angle_gamma   90.00
#
_symmetry.space_group_name_H-M   'P 1'
#
loop_
_entity.id
_entity.type
_entity.pdbx_description
1 polymer ?
#
loop_
_entity_poly.entity_id
_entity_poly.type
_entity_poly.pdbx_seq_one_letter_code
_entity_poly.pdbx_strand_id
1 'polypeptide(L)'
;MIIKDNSQLIDDFKGLLKGRLDGIDKLDSSTNNGRIYKQILYVSFLDSLAASIYPGRNNKSRFLSLVREFSNWEYGERVCLLHLGKMVTLVSDPELAKLRTYVLAKLKEWSQQQPLRKVLIQDLPQKKEIQEYWSKSNKEKGINYCLDDFTHINLLYQLRNSLVHQFQSKGTELGTQIPDQPFYEFIVTMDKEKNFIPQKIELVYPTSFLKKLTDETFCKVINYFKKGNLNPFPYYYSGDYSLEHLNNS
;
A
#
# COMPACT_ATOMS: atom_id res chain seq x y z
N MET A 1 -31.72 22.33 19.48
CA MET A 1 -30.33 22.08 19.04
C MET A 1 -30.31 22.17 17.53
N ILE A 2 -29.73 23.23 16.96
CA ILE A 2 -29.68 23.40 15.49
C ILE A 2 -28.50 22.55 14.99
N ILE A 3 -28.79 21.47 14.26
CA ILE A 3 -27.76 20.71 13.56
C ILE A 3 -27.34 21.56 12.36
N LYS A 4 -26.10 22.05 12.35
CA LYS A 4 -25.54 22.76 11.20
C LYS A 4 -25.51 21.81 10.01
N ASP A 5 -26.18 22.17 8.93
CA ASP A 5 -26.13 21.41 7.68
C ASP A 5 -24.80 21.68 6.95
N ASN A 6 -24.00 20.63 6.76
CA ASN A 6 -22.71 20.70 6.09
C ASN A 6 -22.77 20.23 4.62
N SER A 7 -23.97 20.00 4.06
CA SER A 7 -24.14 19.42 2.71
C SER A 7 -23.38 20.18 1.62
N GLN A 8 -23.48 21.51 1.59
CA GLN A 8 -22.75 22.34 0.62
C GLN A 8 -21.23 22.19 0.77
N LEU A 9 -20.72 22.23 2.01
CA LEU A 9 -19.29 22.06 2.29
C LEU A 9 -18.76 20.70 1.81
N ILE A 10 -19.57 19.65 1.97
CA ILE A 10 -19.21 18.30 1.52
C ILE A 10 -19.20 18.22 -0.01
N ASP A 11 -20.14 18.86 -0.70
CA ASP A 11 -20.18 18.88 -2.17
C ASP A 11 -19.05 19.74 -2.76
N ASP A 12 -18.70 20.87 -2.14
CA ASP A 12 -17.54 21.68 -2.51
C ASP A 12 -16.23 20.89 -2.35
N PHE A 13 -16.07 20.20 -1.21
CA PHE A 13 -14.93 19.33 -0.95
C PHE A 13 -14.83 18.20 -1.97
N LYS A 14 -15.96 17.56 -2.30
CA LYS A 14 -16.05 16.53 -3.34
C LYS A 14 -15.62 17.09 -4.69
N GLY A 15 -16.13 18.26 -5.08
CA GLY A 15 -15.81 18.90 -6.36
C GLY A 15 -14.32 19.20 -6.49
N LEU A 16 -13.74 19.82 -5.44
CA LEU A 16 -12.32 20.15 -5.38
C LEU A 16 -11.44 18.90 -5.55
N LEU A 17 -11.70 17.85 -4.76
CA LEU A 17 -10.92 16.63 -4.80
C LEU A 17 -11.10 15.85 -6.10
N LYS A 18 -12.33 15.81 -6.64
CA LYS A 18 -12.59 15.15 -7.92
C LYS A 18 -11.80 15.81 -9.05
N GLY A 19 -11.75 17.14 -9.09
CA GLY A 19 -10.93 17.87 -10.07
C GLY A 19 -9.44 17.53 -9.97
N ARG A 20 -8.90 17.37 -8.75
CA ARG A 20 -7.50 16.94 -8.54
C ARG A 20 -7.28 15.52 -9.06
N LEU A 21 -8.18 14.59 -8.73
CA LEU A 21 -8.09 13.19 -9.14
C LEU A 21 -8.18 13.04 -10.67
N ASP A 22 -9.08 13.78 -11.31
CA ASP A 22 -9.18 13.85 -12.78
C ASP A 22 -7.91 14.40 -13.43
N GLY A 23 -7.22 15.33 -12.75
CA GLY A 23 -5.90 15.81 -13.16
C GLY A 23 -4.83 14.73 -13.13
N ILE A 24 -4.80 13.91 -12.07
CA ILE A 24 -3.86 12.78 -11.94
C ILE A 24 -4.09 11.77 -13.07
N ASP A 25 -5.36 11.42 -13.32
CA ASP A 25 -5.74 10.43 -14.33
C ASP A 25 -5.26 10.81 -15.75
N LYS A 26 -5.26 12.12 -16.06
CA LYS A 26 -4.86 12.68 -17.35
C LYS A 26 -3.34 12.77 -17.57
N LEU A 27 -2.51 12.55 -16.55
CA LEU A 27 -1.06 12.59 -16.73
C LEU A 27 -0.61 11.54 -17.74
N ASP A 28 0.48 11.81 -18.46
CA ASP A 28 1.08 10.79 -19.30
C ASP A 28 1.72 9.70 -18.42
N SER A 29 1.41 8.45 -18.71
CA SER A 29 1.97 7.26 -18.06
C SER A 29 2.61 6.29 -19.05
N SER A 30 2.90 6.76 -20.27
CA SER A 30 3.64 5.99 -21.28
C SER A 30 5.11 5.75 -20.87
N THR A 31 5.68 6.67 -20.09
CA THR A 31 7.05 6.58 -19.59
C THR A 31 7.11 6.08 -18.16
N ASN A 32 8.26 5.53 -17.76
CA ASN A 32 8.48 5.08 -16.39
C ASN A 32 8.34 6.23 -15.37
N ASN A 33 8.88 7.41 -15.69
CA ASN A 33 8.77 8.59 -14.83
C ASN A 33 7.32 9.04 -14.72
N GLY A 34 6.57 9.08 -15.83
CA GLY A 34 5.14 9.41 -15.82
C GLY A 34 4.32 8.49 -14.92
N ARG A 35 4.61 7.17 -14.95
CA ARG A 35 4.02 6.20 -14.02
C ARG A 35 4.36 6.50 -12.57
N ILE A 36 5.64 6.69 -12.24
CA ILE A 36 6.07 7.03 -10.88
C ILE A 36 5.38 8.30 -10.38
N TYR A 37 5.27 9.34 -11.21
CA TYR A 37 4.58 10.59 -10.84
C TYR A 37 3.10 10.35 -10.56
N LYS A 38 2.40 9.56 -11.38
CA LYS A 38 1.02 9.15 -11.08
C LYS A 38 0.92 8.41 -9.76
N GLN A 39 1.79 7.42 -9.52
CA GLN A 39 1.79 6.65 -8.28
C GLN A 39 1.98 7.56 -7.05
N ILE A 40 2.94 8.49 -7.10
CA ILE A 40 3.19 9.50 -6.05
C ILE A 40 1.91 10.31 -5.78
N LEU A 41 1.24 10.78 -6.83
CA LEU A 41 0.05 11.60 -6.69
C LEU A 41 -1.14 10.82 -6.14
N TYR A 42 -1.34 9.56 -6.55
CA TYR A 42 -2.37 8.69 -5.95
C TYR A 42 -2.13 8.46 -4.45
N VAL A 43 -0.90 8.11 -4.04
CA VAL A 43 -0.62 7.90 -2.59
C VAL A 43 -0.70 9.21 -1.79
N SER A 44 -0.34 10.34 -2.40
CA SER A 44 -0.47 11.66 -1.76
C SER A 44 -1.95 12.09 -1.64
N PHE A 45 -2.78 11.72 -2.61
CA PHE A 45 -4.23 11.93 -2.55
C PHE A 45 -4.83 11.12 -1.40
N LEU A 46 -4.44 9.85 -1.25
CA LEU A 46 -4.82 9.02 -0.11
C LEU A 46 -4.37 9.64 1.22
N ASP A 47 -3.14 10.15 1.33
CA ASP A 47 -2.70 10.87 2.54
C ASP A 47 -3.57 12.08 2.86
N SER A 48 -3.99 12.82 1.85
CA SER A 48 -4.84 14.00 2.01
C SER A 48 -6.24 13.62 2.52
N LEU A 49 -6.80 12.50 2.04
CA LEU A 49 -8.02 11.91 2.60
C LEU A 49 -7.82 11.41 4.04
N ALA A 50 -6.66 10.81 4.33
CA ALA A 50 -6.37 10.31 5.66
C ALA A 50 -6.29 11.46 6.67
N ALA A 51 -5.71 12.60 6.26
CA ALA A 51 -5.63 13.81 7.09
C ALA A 51 -7.02 14.40 7.39
N SER A 52 -7.95 14.41 6.42
CA SER A 52 -9.28 14.97 6.64
C SER A 52 -10.16 14.14 7.58
N ILE A 53 -9.89 12.84 7.73
CA ILE A 53 -10.63 11.93 8.62
C ILE A 53 -9.91 11.76 9.97
N TYR A 54 -8.59 11.72 9.96
CA TYR A 54 -7.75 11.39 11.12
C TYR A 54 -6.67 12.45 11.40
N PRO A 55 -7.04 13.71 11.64
CA PRO A 55 -6.11 14.83 11.84
C PRO A 55 -5.13 14.62 13.00
N GLY A 56 -5.60 14.05 14.11
CA GLY A 56 -4.79 13.85 15.32
C GLY A 56 -3.95 12.58 15.35
N ARG A 57 -4.00 11.75 14.30
CA ARG A 57 -3.19 10.51 14.22
C ARG A 57 -1.89 10.79 13.46
N ASN A 58 -0.81 10.12 13.86
CA ASN A 58 0.43 10.18 13.11
C ASN A 58 0.25 9.65 11.67
N ASN A 59 1.15 10.04 10.76
CA ASN A 59 1.07 9.75 9.32
C ASN A 59 0.85 8.26 9.01
N LYS A 60 1.57 7.36 9.67
CA LYS A 60 1.41 5.91 9.48
C LYS A 60 0.03 5.44 9.91
N SER A 61 -0.37 5.82 11.14
CA SER A 61 -1.64 5.38 11.72
C SER A 61 -2.83 5.86 10.91
N ARG A 62 -2.87 7.14 10.49
CA ARG A 62 -3.98 7.65 9.67
C ARG A 62 -4.07 6.98 8.31
N PHE A 63 -2.94 6.77 7.62
CA PHE A 63 -2.92 6.15 6.31
C PHE A 63 -3.43 4.71 6.37
N LEU A 64 -2.91 3.92 7.32
CA LEU A 64 -3.35 2.54 7.50
C LEU A 64 -4.82 2.45 7.87
N SER A 65 -5.32 3.32 8.76
CA SER A 65 -6.75 3.36 9.11
C SER A 65 -7.62 3.72 7.91
N LEU A 66 -7.24 4.72 7.12
CA LEU A 66 -7.95 5.08 5.90
C LEU A 66 -8.08 3.87 4.98
N VAL A 67 -6.96 3.22 4.65
CA VAL A 67 -6.97 2.10 3.70
C VAL A 67 -7.83 0.94 4.23
N ARG A 68 -7.68 0.56 5.51
CA ARG A 68 -8.49 -0.53 6.11
C ARG A 68 -9.99 -0.29 6.03
N GLU A 69 -10.41 0.93 6.35
CA GLU A 69 -11.82 1.23 6.57
C GLU A 69 -12.52 1.67 5.28
N PHE A 70 -11.79 2.37 4.40
CA PHE A 70 -12.37 3.04 3.24
C PHE A 70 -11.95 2.45 1.91
N SER A 71 -10.95 1.56 1.80
CA SER A 71 -10.46 1.15 0.47
C SER A 71 -11.03 -0.15 -0.09
N ASN A 72 -11.80 -0.93 0.70
CA ASN A 72 -12.26 -2.27 0.28
C ASN A 72 -11.15 -3.25 -0.14
N TRP A 73 -9.89 -3.00 0.25
CA TRP A 73 -8.79 -3.84 -0.21
C TRP A 73 -8.73 -5.16 0.56
N GLU A 74 -9.48 -6.14 0.06
CA GLU A 74 -9.68 -7.47 0.66
C GLU A 74 -8.37 -8.17 1.01
N TYR A 75 -7.35 -8.03 0.16
CA TYR A 75 -6.08 -8.74 0.28
C TYR A 75 -4.99 -7.94 1.00
N GLY A 76 -5.30 -6.73 1.50
CA GLY A 76 -4.32 -5.87 2.17
C GLY A 76 -3.73 -6.48 3.45
N GLU A 77 -4.47 -7.35 4.13
CA GLU A 77 -4.01 -8.02 5.36
C GLU A 77 -3.32 -9.38 5.11
N ARG A 78 -3.16 -9.79 3.85
CA ARG A 78 -2.37 -10.98 3.51
C ARG A 78 -0.87 -10.72 3.73
N VAL A 79 -0.14 -11.79 4.03
CA VAL A 79 1.27 -11.71 4.42
C VAL A 79 2.18 -11.84 3.21
N CYS A 80 3.12 -10.91 3.07
CA CYS A 80 4.17 -10.94 2.06
C CYS A 80 5.21 -12.00 2.40
N LEU A 81 5.09 -13.17 1.75
CA LEU A 81 6.01 -14.29 1.93
C LEU A 81 7.45 -13.95 1.50
N LEU A 82 7.64 -13.07 0.52
CA LEU A 82 8.98 -12.69 0.06
C LEU A 82 9.77 -11.97 1.16
N HIS A 83 9.15 -10.97 1.79
CA HIS A 83 9.79 -10.20 2.86
C HIS A 83 9.94 -11.04 4.14
N LEU A 84 8.93 -11.85 4.45
CA LEU A 84 8.99 -12.78 5.57
C LEU A 84 10.10 -13.82 5.38
N GLY A 85 10.23 -14.35 4.16
CA GLY A 85 11.28 -15.26 3.74
C GLY A 85 12.66 -14.65 3.88
N LYS A 86 12.83 -13.40 3.46
CA LYS A 86 14.09 -12.68 3.68
C LYS A 86 14.39 -12.56 5.17
N MET A 87 13.42 -12.19 6.01
CA MET A 87 13.62 -12.07 7.45
C MET A 87 14.07 -13.39 8.09
N VAL A 88 13.40 -14.51 7.81
CA VAL A 88 13.76 -15.82 8.41
C VAL A 88 15.11 -16.38 7.94
N THR A 89 15.67 -15.85 6.85
CA THR A 89 17.06 -16.15 6.40
C THR A 89 18.11 -15.28 7.09
N LEU A 90 17.73 -14.09 7.57
CA LEU A 90 18.62 -13.18 8.29
C LEU A 90 18.64 -13.48 9.80
N VAL A 91 17.53 -13.95 10.36
CA VAL A 91 17.39 -14.29 11.78
C VAL A 91 17.55 -15.80 11.98
N SER A 92 18.67 -16.19 12.59
CA SER A 92 19.02 -17.60 12.82
C SER A 92 18.37 -18.22 14.07
N ASP A 93 17.45 -17.52 14.72
CA ASP A 93 16.83 -17.99 15.96
C ASP A 93 16.09 -19.35 15.75
N PRO A 94 16.26 -20.33 16.66
CA PRO A 94 15.60 -21.62 16.59
C PRO A 94 14.06 -21.56 16.69
N GLU A 95 13.48 -20.56 17.36
CA GLU A 95 12.03 -20.40 17.47
C GLU A 95 11.38 -20.15 16.10
N LEU A 96 12.15 -19.57 15.16
CA LEU A 96 11.71 -19.36 13.78
C LEU A 96 11.86 -20.61 12.89
N ALA A 97 12.34 -21.76 13.40
CA ALA A 97 12.59 -22.93 12.57
C ALA A 97 11.35 -23.41 11.82
N LYS A 98 10.19 -23.47 12.49
CA LYS A 98 8.93 -23.88 11.85
C LYS A 98 8.48 -22.89 10.77
N LEU A 99 8.53 -21.59 11.09
CA LEU A 99 8.22 -20.53 10.14
C LEU A 99 9.16 -20.55 8.93
N ARG A 100 10.46 -20.74 9.17
CA ARG A 100 11.48 -20.82 8.14
C ARG A 100 11.20 -21.98 7.19
N THR A 101 10.93 -23.17 7.71
CA THR A 101 10.57 -24.34 6.90
C THR A 101 9.32 -24.07 6.05
N TYR A 102 8.26 -23.53 6.66
CA TYR A 102 7.03 -23.22 5.95
C TYR A 102 7.24 -22.21 4.82
N VAL A 103 7.85 -21.06 5.11
CA VAL A 103 8.02 -19.95 4.15
C VAL A 103 8.97 -20.34 3.02
N LEU A 104 10.09 -21.00 3.33
CA LEU A 104 11.06 -21.40 2.31
C LEU A 104 10.52 -22.51 1.39
N ALA A 105 9.69 -23.42 1.91
CA ALA A 105 8.99 -24.41 1.08
C ALA A 105 8.06 -23.70 0.07
N LYS A 106 7.26 -22.73 0.53
CA LYS A 106 6.36 -21.96 -0.33
C LYS A 106 7.10 -21.15 -1.41
N LEU A 107 8.19 -20.49 -1.05
CA LEU A 107 9.01 -19.74 -2.01
C LEU A 107 9.70 -20.67 -3.03
N LYS A 108 10.11 -21.87 -2.61
CA LYS A 108 10.65 -22.89 -3.52
C LYS A 108 9.60 -23.35 -4.53
N GLU A 109 8.36 -23.58 -4.11
CA GLU A 109 7.24 -23.90 -5.02
C GLU A 109 7.08 -22.82 -6.11
N TRP A 110 7.21 -21.53 -5.77
CA TRP A 110 7.09 -20.46 -6.77
C TRP A 110 8.16 -20.55 -7.85
N SER A 111 9.41 -20.83 -7.47
CA SER A 111 10.52 -20.98 -8.42
C SER A 111 10.34 -22.15 -9.40
N GLN A 112 9.56 -23.16 -9.02
CA GLN A 112 9.30 -24.35 -9.82
C GLN A 112 8.12 -24.17 -10.80
N GLN A 113 7.20 -23.23 -10.54
CA GLN A 113 5.94 -23.07 -11.27
C GLN A 113 6.02 -22.20 -12.54
N GLN A 114 7.20 -22.19 -13.18
CA GLN A 114 7.60 -21.39 -14.36
C GLN A 114 8.09 -19.97 -14.06
N PRO A 115 9.26 -19.58 -14.60
CA PRO A 115 9.93 -18.32 -14.25
C PRO A 115 9.28 -17.07 -14.86
N LEU A 116 8.24 -17.20 -15.70
CA LEU A 116 7.48 -16.07 -16.26
C LEU A 116 6.13 -15.85 -15.56
N ARG A 117 5.80 -16.69 -14.57
CA ARG A 117 4.52 -16.61 -13.89
C ARG A 117 4.49 -15.44 -12.92
N LYS A 118 3.39 -14.67 -12.94
CA LYS A 118 3.07 -13.68 -11.90
C LYS A 118 2.35 -14.37 -10.74
N VAL A 119 2.74 -14.05 -9.51
CA VAL A 119 2.08 -14.57 -8.30
C VAL A 119 1.21 -13.46 -7.72
N LEU A 120 -0.11 -13.67 -7.69
CA LEU A 120 -1.06 -12.67 -7.21
C LEU A 120 -1.11 -12.66 -5.68
N ILE A 121 -1.28 -11.48 -5.07
CA ILE A 121 -1.32 -11.40 -3.61
C ILE A 121 -2.54 -12.10 -2.99
N GLN A 122 -3.62 -12.28 -3.76
CA GLN A 122 -4.83 -12.99 -3.34
C GLN A 122 -4.58 -14.46 -2.98
N ASP A 123 -3.49 -15.06 -3.53
CA ASP A 123 -3.14 -16.46 -3.31
C ASP A 123 -2.20 -16.62 -2.09
N LEU A 124 -1.86 -15.53 -1.40
CA LEU A 124 -0.94 -15.55 -0.26
C LEU A 124 -1.65 -15.88 1.05
N PRO A 125 -0.95 -16.45 2.04
CA PRO A 125 -1.55 -16.78 3.31
C PRO A 125 -2.07 -15.53 4.04
N GLN A 126 -3.20 -15.71 4.72
CA GLN A 126 -3.70 -14.76 5.69
C GLN A 126 -2.79 -14.73 6.92
N LYS A 127 -2.84 -13.61 7.64
CA LYS A 127 -2.10 -13.44 8.90
C LYS A 127 -2.35 -14.57 9.90
N LYS A 128 -3.60 -15.04 10.02
CA LYS A 128 -3.99 -16.11 10.94
C LYS A 128 -3.25 -17.43 10.65
N GLU A 129 -3.08 -17.76 9.37
CA GLU A 129 -2.36 -18.98 8.95
C GLU A 129 -0.87 -18.92 9.32
N ILE A 130 -0.26 -17.73 9.23
CA ILE A 130 1.16 -17.55 9.61
C ILE A 130 1.33 -17.49 11.12
N GLN A 131 0.31 -17.03 11.85
CA GLN A 131 0.37 -16.83 13.30
C GLN A 131 0.67 -18.13 14.07
N GLU A 132 0.28 -19.29 13.54
CA GLU A 132 0.56 -20.61 14.11
C GLU A 132 2.05 -20.97 14.12
N TYR A 133 2.82 -20.37 13.19
CA TYR A 133 4.26 -20.59 13.04
C TYR A 133 5.08 -19.45 13.65
N TRP A 134 4.44 -18.33 13.98
CA TRP A 134 5.10 -17.10 14.41
C TRP A 134 5.45 -17.14 15.91
N SER A 135 6.74 -16.96 16.24
CA SER A 135 7.15 -16.68 17.62
C SER A 135 6.97 -15.19 17.93
N LYS A 136 6.57 -14.86 19.17
CA LYS A 136 6.38 -13.46 19.58
C LYS A 136 7.66 -12.65 19.34
N SER A 137 7.50 -11.36 19.04
CA SER A 137 8.64 -10.46 18.88
C SER A 137 9.53 -10.51 20.13
N ASN A 138 10.82 -10.67 19.91
CA ASN A 138 11.82 -10.73 20.97
C ASN A 138 13.08 -10.04 20.47
N LYS A 139 13.31 -8.83 20.99
CA LYS A 139 14.45 -7.99 20.58
C LYS A 139 15.80 -8.61 20.96
N GLU A 140 15.86 -9.32 22.09
CA GLU A 140 17.07 -10.01 22.55
C GLU A 140 17.48 -11.13 21.60
N LYS A 141 16.50 -11.70 20.89
CA LYS A 141 16.67 -12.75 19.86
C LYS A 141 16.80 -12.20 18.44
N GLY A 142 16.89 -10.87 18.28
CA GLY A 142 16.93 -10.21 16.97
C GLY A 142 15.60 -10.22 16.20
N ILE A 143 14.51 -10.69 16.82
CA ILE A 143 13.15 -10.68 16.25
C ILE A 143 12.51 -9.32 16.56
N ASN A 144 12.95 -8.30 15.82
CA ASN A 144 12.51 -6.91 15.99
C ASN A 144 11.24 -6.54 15.22
N TYR A 145 10.60 -7.52 14.58
CA TYR A 145 9.45 -7.32 13.71
C TYR A 145 8.18 -7.86 14.36
N CYS A 146 7.05 -7.26 14.04
CA CYS A 146 5.74 -7.85 14.27
C CYS A 146 5.20 -8.42 12.95
N LEU A 147 4.28 -9.38 13.03
CA LEU A 147 3.71 -9.99 11.83
C LEU A 147 3.00 -8.95 10.93
N ASP A 148 2.47 -7.88 11.52
CA ASP A 148 1.86 -6.76 10.77
C ASP A 148 2.86 -6.05 9.85
N ASP A 149 4.16 -6.03 10.16
CA ASP A 149 5.17 -5.40 9.30
C ASP A 149 5.27 -6.09 7.92
N PHE A 150 4.78 -7.32 7.81
CA PHE A 150 4.79 -8.11 6.59
C PHE A 150 3.44 -8.10 5.85
N THR A 151 2.42 -7.40 6.33
CA THR A 151 1.13 -7.33 5.61
C THR A 151 1.21 -6.35 4.43
N HIS A 152 0.48 -6.64 3.35
CA HIS A 152 0.50 -5.82 2.15
C HIS A 152 0.08 -4.36 2.40
N ILE A 153 -0.80 -4.11 3.36
CA ILE A 153 -1.18 -2.75 3.75
C ILE A 153 -0.04 -1.97 4.41
N ASN A 154 0.77 -2.61 5.26
CA ASN A 154 1.96 -1.99 5.82
C ASN A 154 3.02 -1.78 4.74
N LEU A 155 3.15 -2.72 3.80
CA LEU A 155 4.07 -2.58 2.68
C LEU A 155 3.65 -1.51 1.68
N LEU A 156 2.35 -1.29 1.48
CA LEU A 156 1.84 -0.15 0.72
C LEU A 156 2.25 1.17 1.37
N TYR A 157 2.20 1.25 2.71
CA TYR A 157 2.71 2.43 3.42
C TYR A 157 4.22 2.62 3.24
N GLN A 158 5.01 1.54 3.22
CA GLN A 158 6.45 1.63 2.92
C GLN A 158 6.72 2.05 1.47
N LEU A 159 5.91 1.58 0.52
CA LEU A 159 5.94 2.04 -0.86
C LEU A 159 5.64 3.54 -0.92
N ARG A 160 4.59 4.01 -0.25
CA ARG A 160 4.24 5.43 -0.16
C ARG A 160 5.44 6.26 0.31
N ASN A 161 6.16 5.80 1.34
CA ASN A 161 7.35 6.52 1.82
C ASN A 161 8.46 6.55 0.77
N SER A 162 8.70 5.44 0.07
CA SER A 162 9.70 5.37 -1.00
C SER A 162 9.32 6.28 -2.19
N LEU A 163 8.05 6.30 -2.57
CA LEU A 163 7.55 7.14 -3.66
C LEU A 163 7.67 8.63 -3.30
N VAL A 164 7.11 9.05 -2.16
CA VAL A 164 7.02 10.47 -1.80
C VAL A 164 8.38 11.06 -1.42
N HIS A 165 9.24 10.29 -0.75
CA HIS A 165 10.50 10.84 -0.24
C HIS A 165 11.72 10.51 -1.10
N GLN A 166 11.62 9.56 -2.02
CA GLN A 166 12.77 9.11 -2.82
C GLN A 166 12.48 9.06 -4.32
N PHE A 167 11.23 9.29 -4.75
CA PHE A 167 10.81 9.11 -6.14
C PHE A 167 11.12 7.70 -6.69
N GLN A 168 11.10 6.70 -5.79
CA GLN A 168 11.44 5.31 -6.12
C GLN A 168 10.20 4.42 -6.02
N SER A 169 9.81 3.82 -7.15
CA SER A 169 8.93 2.66 -7.14
C SER A 169 9.68 1.43 -6.62
N LYS A 170 8.93 0.48 -6.04
CA LYS A 170 9.41 -0.88 -5.79
C LYS A 170 8.74 -1.79 -6.81
N GLY A 171 9.55 -2.48 -7.61
CA GLY A 171 9.07 -3.26 -8.74
C GLY A 171 8.85 -2.41 -9.99
N THR A 172 9.10 -3.00 -11.16
CA THR A 172 8.86 -2.35 -12.46
C THR A 172 7.64 -2.95 -13.12
N GLU A 173 6.71 -2.12 -13.59
CA GLU A 173 5.60 -2.57 -14.43
C GLU A 173 6.11 -2.96 -15.83
N LEU A 174 6.49 -4.23 -15.98
CA LEU A 174 7.01 -4.81 -17.22
C LEU A 174 5.97 -5.69 -17.93
N GLY A 175 6.09 -5.72 -19.27
CA GLY A 175 5.29 -6.57 -20.15
C GLY A 175 3.92 -6.01 -20.53
N THR A 176 3.16 -6.80 -21.29
CA THR A 176 1.88 -6.42 -21.90
C THR A 176 0.66 -6.84 -21.08
N GLN A 177 0.84 -7.70 -20.08
CA GLN A 177 -0.23 -8.21 -19.21
C GLN A 177 0.11 -7.87 -17.76
N ILE A 178 -0.14 -6.62 -17.36
CA ILE A 178 0.04 -6.17 -15.98
C ILE A 178 -1.28 -6.42 -15.23
N PRO A 179 -1.30 -7.29 -14.20
CA PRO A 179 -2.46 -7.44 -13.33
C PRO A 179 -2.95 -6.10 -12.77
N ASP A 180 -4.26 -6.00 -12.50
CA ASP A 180 -4.90 -4.84 -11.89
C ASP A 180 -4.83 -4.82 -10.36
N GLN A 181 -4.15 -5.81 -9.78
CA GLN A 181 -3.90 -5.98 -8.34
C GLN A 181 -2.41 -6.20 -8.10
N PRO A 182 -1.90 -6.01 -6.87
CA PRO A 182 -0.50 -6.25 -6.57
C PRO A 182 -0.09 -7.70 -6.85
N PHE A 183 1.15 -7.88 -7.30
CA PHE A 183 1.68 -9.19 -7.68
C PHE A 183 3.19 -9.26 -7.49
N TYR A 184 3.73 -10.47 -7.46
CA TYR A 184 5.15 -10.71 -7.60
C TYR A 184 5.51 -11.03 -9.04
N GLU A 185 6.60 -10.43 -9.50
CA GLU A 185 7.18 -10.65 -10.81
C GLU A 185 8.59 -11.22 -10.69
N PHE A 186 8.88 -12.24 -11.49
CA PHE A 186 10.22 -12.79 -11.61
C PHE A 186 10.98 -12.01 -12.68
N ILE A 187 12.08 -11.39 -12.26
CA ILE A 187 13.03 -10.80 -13.18
C ILE A 187 13.99 -11.91 -13.57
N VAL A 188 13.92 -12.32 -14.84
CA VAL A 188 14.69 -13.42 -15.39
C VAL A 188 15.82 -12.90 -16.28
N THR A 189 16.92 -13.63 -16.34
CA THR A 189 17.96 -13.48 -17.36
C THR A 189 18.08 -14.77 -18.17
N MET A 190 18.76 -14.72 -19.31
CA MET A 190 19.10 -15.92 -20.06
C MET A 190 20.49 -16.40 -19.68
N ASP A 191 20.64 -17.69 -19.47
CA ASP A 191 21.97 -18.30 -19.39
C ASP A 191 22.59 -18.52 -20.77
N LYS A 192 23.79 -19.11 -20.78
CA LYS A 192 24.51 -19.42 -22.02
C LYS A 192 23.76 -20.41 -22.93
N GLU A 193 22.86 -21.21 -22.36
CA GLU A 193 22.04 -22.21 -23.03
C GLU A 193 20.64 -21.67 -23.41
N LYS A 194 20.42 -20.36 -23.22
CA LYS A 194 19.14 -19.65 -23.46
C LYS A 194 18.00 -20.12 -22.55
N ASN A 195 18.30 -20.74 -21.41
CA ASN A 195 17.30 -21.02 -20.39
C ASN A 195 17.05 -19.75 -19.55
N PHE A 196 15.79 -19.55 -19.16
CA PHE A 196 15.43 -18.48 -18.23
C PHE A 196 15.86 -18.83 -16.81
N ILE A 197 16.74 -18.00 -16.25
CA ILE A 197 17.17 -18.08 -14.85
C ILE A 197 16.58 -16.90 -14.07
N PRO A 198 15.79 -17.15 -13.00
CA PRO A 198 15.29 -16.08 -12.14
C PRO A 198 16.45 -15.41 -11.39
N GLN A 199 16.57 -14.10 -11.54
CA GLN A 199 17.58 -13.25 -10.86
C GLN A 199 17.04 -12.69 -9.55
N LYS A 200 15.81 -12.17 -9.58
CA LYS A 200 15.13 -11.61 -8.41
C LYS A 200 13.62 -11.70 -8.57
N ILE A 201 12.93 -11.63 -7.44
CA ILE A 201 11.48 -11.51 -7.37
C ILE A 201 11.18 -10.11 -6.86
N GLU A 202 10.30 -9.38 -7.54
CA GLU A 202 9.89 -8.03 -7.17
C GLU A 202 8.40 -8.01 -6.83
N LEU A 203 8.04 -7.35 -5.72
CA LEU A 203 6.65 -7.01 -5.43
C LEU A 203 6.29 -5.73 -6.18
N VAL A 204 5.25 -5.80 -7.02
CA VAL A 204 4.76 -4.70 -7.85
C VAL A 204 3.39 -4.25 -7.34
N TYR A 205 3.22 -2.94 -7.17
CA TYR A 205 1.94 -2.29 -6.94
C TYR A 205 1.57 -1.49 -8.20
N PRO A 206 0.69 -2.01 -9.06
CA PRO A 206 0.38 -1.38 -10.34
C PRO A 206 -0.25 0.00 -10.17
N THR A 207 0.02 0.89 -11.12
CA THR A 207 -0.59 2.23 -11.18
C THR A 207 -2.11 2.12 -11.30
N SER A 208 -2.61 1.13 -12.04
CA SER A 208 -4.04 0.80 -12.14
C SER A 208 -4.65 0.39 -10.81
N PHE A 209 -3.91 -0.40 -10.00
CA PHE A 209 -4.32 -0.76 -8.65
C PHE A 209 -4.42 0.49 -7.75
N LEU A 210 -3.40 1.35 -7.73
CA LEU A 210 -3.41 2.57 -6.92
C LEU A 210 -4.53 3.53 -7.33
N LYS A 211 -4.80 3.64 -8.63
CA LYS A 211 -5.96 4.39 -9.15
C LYS A 211 -7.25 3.84 -8.56
N LYS A 212 -7.51 2.55 -8.74
CA LYS A 212 -8.73 1.89 -8.25
C LYS A 212 -8.90 2.05 -6.74
N LEU A 213 -7.82 1.80 -5.99
CA LEU A 213 -7.77 1.99 -4.54
C LEU A 213 -8.16 3.43 -4.15
N THR A 214 -7.65 4.42 -4.88
CA THR A 214 -7.92 5.85 -4.66
C THR A 214 -9.37 6.21 -4.97
N ASP A 215 -9.89 5.77 -6.13
CA ASP A 215 -11.26 6.02 -6.56
C ASP A 215 -12.28 5.45 -5.56
N GLU A 216 -12.09 4.20 -5.15
CA GLU A 216 -12.98 3.52 -4.19
C GLU A 216 -12.91 4.16 -2.80
N THR A 217 -11.70 4.49 -2.34
CA THR A 217 -11.49 5.19 -1.07
C THR A 217 -12.18 6.55 -1.08
N PHE A 218 -11.95 7.35 -2.11
CA PHE A 218 -12.56 8.67 -2.26
C PHE A 218 -14.09 8.60 -2.18
N CYS A 219 -14.72 7.70 -2.93
CA CYS A 219 -16.18 7.55 -2.94
C CYS A 219 -16.73 7.25 -1.54
N LYS A 220 -16.06 6.36 -0.79
CA LYS A 220 -16.49 6.00 0.56
C LYS A 220 -16.24 7.08 1.59
N VAL A 221 -15.15 7.83 1.48
CA VAL A 221 -14.88 8.98 2.36
C VAL A 221 -15.95 10.05 2.18
N ILE A 222 -16.34 10.36 0.95
CA ILE A 222 -17.44 11.30 0.68
C ILE A 222 -18.74 10.78 1.28
N ASN A 223 -19.06 9.49 1.09
CA ASN A 223 -20.26 8.90 1.69
C ASN A 223 -20.25 8.95 3.22
N TYR A 224 -19.09 8.78 3.85
CA TYR A 224 -18.93 8.91 5.29
C TYR A 224 -19.22 10.33 5.79
N PHE A 225 -18.65 11.34 5.14
CA PHE A 225 -18.95 12.74 5.48
C PHE A 225 -20.44 13.05 5.30
N LYS A 226 -21.07 12.58 4.22
CA LYS A 226 -22.52 12.76 3.99
C LYS A 226 -23.37 12.08 5.06
N LYS A 227 -23.09 10.81 5.37
CA LYS A 227 -23.84 10.06 6.39
C LYS A 227 -23.71 10.65 7.79
N GLY A 228 -22.54 11.17 8.13
CA GLY A 228 -22.29 11.78 9.44
C GLY A 228 -22.59 13.28 9.51
N ASN A 229 -22.98 13.92 8.40
CA ASN A 229 -23.09 15.38 8.28
C ASN A 229 -21.84 16.10 8.83
N LEU A 230 -20.66 15.61 8.46
CA LEU A 230 -19.37 16.06 8.99
C LEU A 230 -18.75 17.13 8.09
N ASN A 231 -18.20 18.19 8.68
CA ASN A 231 -17.44 19.20 7.95
C ASN A 231 -16.03 18.66 7.60
N PRO A 232 -15.66 18.52 6.31
CA PRO A 232 -14.37 17.97 5.91
C PRO A 232 -13.20 18.98 5.96
N PHE A 233 -13.49 20.28 6.05
CA PHE A 233 -12.48 21.33 5.90
C PHE A 233 -11.56 21.62 7.08
N PRO A 234 -12.01 21.57 8.36
CA PRO A 234 -11.17 21.88 9.52
C PRO A 234 -9.88 21.06 9.60
N TYR A 235 -9.85 19.93 8.90
CA TYR A 235 -8.77 18.95 8.93
C TYR A 235 -8.04 18.83 7.58
N TYR A 236 -8.50 19.57 6.57
CA TYR A 236 -7.96 19.53 5.22
C TYR A 236 -7.23 20.82 4.82
N TYR A 237 -7.66 21.97 5.34
CA TYR A 237 -6.93 23.22 5.20
C TYR A 237 -6.02 23.43 6.41
N SER A 238 -4.71 23.51 6.18
CA SER A 238 -3.93 24.52 6.90
C SER A 238 -4.51 25.86 6.46
N GLY A 239 -4.88 26.75 7.37
CA GLY A 239 -5.40 28.08 7.02
C GLY A 239 -4.39 28.91 6.23
N ASP A 240 -4.53 30.23 6.26
CA ASP A 240 -3.67 31.14 5.49
C ASP A 240 -2.18 31.03 5.86
N TYR A 241 -1.87 30.47 7.03
CA TYR A 241 -0.52 30.33 7.55
C TYR A 241 -0.05 28.88 7.58
N SER A 242 1.22 28.65 7.21
CA SER A 242 1.86 27.34 7.27
C SER A 242 2.11 26.83 8.70
N LEU A 243 2.02 27.71 9.71
CA LEU A 243 2.08 27.35 11.12
C LEU A 243 0.67 27.18 11.66
N GLU A 244 0.29 25.94 12.01
CA GLU A 244 -1.08 25.59 12.39
C GLU A 244 -1.64 26.45 13.54
N HIS A 245 -0.81 26.79 14.54
CA HIS A 245 -1.24 27.61 15.67
C HIS A 245 -1.59 29.06 15.29
N LEU A 246 -1.15 29.54 14.13
CA LEU A 246 -1.52 30.87 13.62
C LEU A 246 -2.90 30.89 12.94
N ASN A 247 -3.50 29.72 12.70
CA ASN A 247 -4.81 29.61 12.05
C ASN A 247 -6.00 29.51 13.03
N ASN A 248 -5.74 29.46 14.34
CA ASN A 248 -6.75 29.26 15.39
C ASN A 248 -7.15 30.57 16.11
N SER A 249 -7.27 31.67 15.36
CA SER A 249 -7.77 32.97 15.85
C SER A 249 -9.29 33.09 15.73
#